data_AF-A0A954KBM5-F1
#
_entry.id   AF-A0A954KBM5-F1
#
_cell.length_a   1.000
_cell.length_b   1.000
_cell.length_c   1.000
_cell.angle_alpha   90.00
_cell.angle_beta   90.00
_cell.angle_gamma   90.00
#
_symmetry.space_group_name_H-M   'P 1'
#
loop_
_entity.id
_entity.type
_entity.pdbx_description
1 polymer ?
#
loop_
_entity_poly.entity_id
_entity_poly.type
_entity_poly.pdbx_seq_one_letter_code
_entity_poly.pdbx_strand_id
1 'polypeptide(L)'
;MTEQRIDAPQDDDGSGPNFFGMILSAVIVALFAVLWIAQSKQPSPAVHLGFLVTQLALVSIVMWQACDPFADAAQWIGKRFHIPGSVRGATLDAVASSMPELFSGIFFVLAAMSFFGHQKSPDSHATGAEGFGSTIATCAGSAVYNMILIPAFCALVISFKRPSRPTIDVEPAVITRDGLWFVGCSVLLIVFLNADSMSWWMGVVLLAAYAAYVMHLYYDAKHHKKVVEHIHLYLDKHGVEVDHAELDASVTSAGLRLASTSTKLVRETYSITRQYSEAGEDPPPDEAGILFGYAGVPLNMATCWMVIAVATLIVAGACYYLVEVTLGIAEDLKVPAFFVAVILAAAASSVPDTLLAIAAARRGDDSGAVSNAFGSNIFDICVCLAIPLFINSYLMGWQPVTLLENGEPIPGLVGLRYLLMAMTVVTLGVMWHRRQLTRTKALFLCGLYVIFIGYAVLGSLGKLTGS
;
A
#
# COMPACT_ATOMS: atom_id res chain seq x y z
N MET A 1 -47.28 10.58 24.01
CA MET A 1 -46.59 10.91 22.75
C MET A 1 -45.39 10.01 22.68
N THR A 2 -45.47 9.00 21.83
CA THR A 2 -44.49 7.94 21.67
C THR A 2 -43.38 8.47 20.78
N GLU A 3 -42.17 8.67 21.31
CA GLU A 3 -41.01 9.01 20.48
C GLU A 3 -40.69 7.82 19.57
N GLN A 4 -40.94 8.00 18.27
CA GLN A 4 -40.40 7.13 17.24
C GLN A 4 -38.87 7.28 17.27
N ARG A 5 -38.19 6.24 17.75
CA ARG A 5 -36.79 5.97 17.41
C ARG A 5 -36.71 5.96 15.89
N ILE A 6 -36.09 6.99 15.32
CA ILE A 6 -35.60 6.94 13.96
C ILE A 6 -34.36 6.06 14.05
N ASP A 7 -34.55 4.75 13.86
CA ASP A 7 -33.45 3.84 13.63
C ASP A 7 -32.74 4.35 12.37
N ALA A 8 -31.52 4.86 12.54
CA ALA A 8 -30.63 5.09 11.42
C ALA A 8 -30.52 3.77 10.65
N PRO A 9 -30.54 3.76 9.30
CA PRO A 9 -30.34 2.54 8.57
C PRO A 9 -29.04 1.92 9.07
N GLN A 10 -29.11 0.68 9.56
CA GLN A 10 -27.95 -0.17 9.71
C GLN A 10 -27.35 -0.26 8.30
N ASP A 11 -26.35 0.58 8.03
CA ASP A 11 -25.48 0.37 6.88
C ASP A 11 -24.99 -1.07 7.02
N ASP A 12 -25.26 -1.87 5.99
CA ASP A 12 -24.78 -3.23 5.78
C ASP A 12 -23.36 -3.35 6.32
N ASP A 13 -23.27 -3.82 7.56
CA ASP A 13 -22.02 -4.20 8.20
C ASP A 13 -21.39 -5.19 7.22
N GLY A 14 -20.24 -4.82 6.66
CA GLY A 14 -19.52 -5.60 5.66
C GLY A 14 -19.04 -6.98 6.14
N SER A 15 -19.62 -7.55 7.19
CA SER A 15 -19.45 -8.91 7.70
C SER A 15 -20.08 -9.99 6.80
N GLY A 16 -20.88 -9.62 5.79
CA GLY A 16 -21.39 -10.52 4.77
C GLY A 16 -20.36 -10.86 3.67
N PRO A 17 -20.53 -11.99 2.95
CA PRO A 17 -19.65 -12.34 1.82
C PRO A 17 -19.56 -11.22 0.79
N ASN A 18 -18.34 -10.92 0.32
CA ASN A 18 -18.10 -9.89 -0.71
C ASN A 18 -18.57 -10.36 -2.09
N PHE A 19 -19.87 -10.27 -2.31
CA PHE A 19 -20.54 -10.75 -3.51
C PHE A 19 -20.06 -10.04 -4.78
N PHE A 20 -19.71 -8.75 -4.69
CA PHE A 20 -19.10 -8.02 -5.79
C PHE A 20 -17.75 -8.63 -6.19
N GLY A 21 -16.89 -8.91 -5.21
CA GLY A 21 -15.62 -9.59 -5.42
C GLY A 21 -15.78 -10.96 -6.05
N MET A 22 -16.77 -11.74 -5.59
CA MET A 22 -17.09 -13.05 -6.14
C MET A 22 -17.54 -12.97 -7.61
N ILE A 23 -18.48 -12.08 -7.94
CA ILE A 23 -18.96 -11.90 -9.33
C ILE A 23 -17.80 -11.46 -10.22
N LEU A 24 -17.04 -10.46 -9.81
CA LEU A 24 -15.90 -9.95 -10.56
C LEU A 24 -14.90 -11.07 -10.86
N SER A 25 -14.60 -11.89 -9.85
CA SER A 25 -13.68 -13.03 -9.98
C SER A 25 -14.24 -14.10 -10.92
N ALA A 26 -15.53 -14.42 -10.84
CA ALA A 26 -16.18 -15.38 -11.73
C ALA A 26 -16.14 -14.91 -13.20
N VAL A 27 -16.36 -13.62 -13.44
CA VAL A 27 -16.27 -13.01 -14.78
C VAL A 27 -14.84 -13.13 -15.33
N ILE A 28 -13.83 -12.82 -14.51
CA ILE A 28 -12.42 -12.91 -14.93
C ILE A 28 -12.00 -14.36 -15.19
N VAL A 29 -12.42 -15.32 -14.35
CA VAL A 29 -12.18 -16.75 -14.57
C VAL A 29 -12.85 -17.25 -15.86
N ALA A 30 -14.08 -16.83 -16.12
CA ALA A 30 -14.78 -17.18 -17.36
C ALA A 30 -14.05 -16.61 -18.60
N LEU A 31 -13.60 -15.34 -18.53
CA LEU A 31 -12.85 -14.71 -19.60
C LEU A 31 -11.50 -15.41 -19.83
N PHE A 32 -10.78 -15.74 -18.77
CA PHE A 32 -9.55 -16.52 -18.83
C PHE A 32 -9.76 -17.87 -19.52
N ALA A 33 -10.81 -18.62 -19.16
CA ALA A 33 -11.12 -19.90 -19.78
C ALA A 33 -11.44 -19.76 -21.28
N VAL A 34 -12.19 -18.73 -21.67
CA VAL A 34 -12.47 -18.42 -23.08
C VAL A 34 -11.18 -18.13 -23.84
N LEU A 35 -10.30 -17.29 -23.28
CA LEU A 35 -9.04 -16.91 -23.92
C LEU A 35 -8.05 -18.07 -23.96
N TRP A 36 -8.02 -18.94 -22.95
CA TRP A 36 -7.25 -20.20 -22.97
C TRP A 36 -7.68 -21.09 -24.14
N ILE A 37 -9.00 -21.29 -24.32
CA ILE A 37 -9.55 -22.10 -25.42
C ILE A 37 -9.24 -21.44 -26.76
N ALA A 38 -9.38 -20.12 -26.86
CA ALA A 38 -9.06 -19.39 -28.08
C ALA A 38 -7.57 -19.52 -28.44
N GLN A 39 -6.68 -19.30 -27.47
CA GLN A 39 -5.23 -19.40 -27.61
C GLN A 39 -4.79 -20.81 -28.04
N SER A 40 -5.38 -21.86 -27.46
CA SER A 40 -5.05 -23.25 -27.81
C SER A 40 -5.51 -23.67 -29.22
N LYS A 41 -6.53 -23.02 -29.78
CA LYS A 41 -7.08 -23.35 -31.10
C LYS A 41 -6.58 -22.45 -32.23
N GLN A 42 -6.46 -21.15 -31.97
CA GLN A 42 -6.04 -20.13 -32.93
C GLN A 42 -5.10 -19.14 -32.23
N PRO A 43 -3.79 -19.46 -32.13
CA PRO A 43 -2.83 -18.56 -31.51
C PRO A 43 -2.68 -17.32 -32.40
N SER A 44 -3.20 -16.19 -31.91
CA SER A 44 -2.94 -14.88 -32.49
C SER A 44 -2.33 -13.99 -31.42
N PRO A 45 -1.45 -13.03 -31.79
CA PRO A 45 -0.79 -12.18 -30.79
C PRO A 45 -1.78 -11.43 -29.89
N ALA A 46 -2.91 -10.98 -30.44
CA ALA A 46 -3.94 -10.29 -29.67
C ALA A 46 -4.64 -11.21 -28.65
N VAL A 47 -4.88 -12.47 -29.01
CA VAL A 47 -5.48 -13.46 -28.10
C VAL A 47 -4.49 -13.85 -27.00
N HIS A 48 -3.20 -13.99 -27.34
CA HIS A 48 -2.15 -14.28 -26.35
C HIS A 48 -1.99 -13.14 -25.35
N LEU A 49 -1.90 -11.90 -25.83
CA LEU A 49 -1.83 -10.73 -24.96
C LEU A 49 -3.07 -10.61 -24.06
N GLY A 50 -4.27 -10.82 -24.62
CA GLY A 50 -5.50 -10.86 -23.84
C GLY A 50 -5.47 -11.94 -22.76
N PHE A 51 -4.97 -13.14 -23.10
CA PHE A 51 -4.80 -14.24 -22.16
C PHE A 51 -3.86 -13.86 -21.00
N LEU A 52 -2.70 -13.28 -21.28
CA LEU A 52 -1.74 -12.79 -20.28
C LEU A 52 -2.36 -11.70 -19.39
N VAL A 53 -3.08 -10.74 -19.97
CA VAL A 53 -3.78 -9.70 -19.19
C VAL A 53 -4.84 -10.29 -18.25
N THR A 54 -5.55 -11.35 -18.67
CA THR A 54 -6.49 -12.03 -17.75
C THR A 54 -5.77 -12.83 -16.66
N GLN A 55 -4.61 -13.42 -16.94
CA GLN A 55 -3.78 -14.03 -15.91
C GLN A 55 -3.32 -13.01 -14.88
N LEU A 56 -2.90 -11.81 -15.32
CA LEU A 56 -2.52 -10.72 -14.43
C LEU A 56 -3.67 -10.37 -13.46
N ALA A 57 -4.90 -10.24 -13.98
CA ALA A 57 -6.08 -9.96 -13.18
C ALA A 57 -6.39 -11.09 -12.17
N LEU A 58 -6.24 -12.36 -12.57
CA LEU A 58 -6.41 -13.50 -11.67
C LEU A 58 -5.35 -13.50 -10.56
N VAL A 59 -4.09 -13.20 -10.90
CA VAL A 59 -3.00 -13.11 -9.92
C VAL A 59 -3.29 -12.01 -8.89
N SER A 60 -3.77 -10.84 -9.32
CA SER A 60 -4.21 -9.76 -8.42
C SER A 60 -5.36 -10.18 -7.49
N ILE A 61 -6.32 -10.97 -7.98
CA ILE A 61 -7.40 -11.52 -7.15
C ILE A 61 -6.83 -12.47 -6.10
N VAL A 62 -5.92 -13.37 -6.48
CA VAL A 62 -5.29 -14.31 -5.54
C VAL A 62 -4.51 -13.55 -4.47
N MET A 63 -3.74 -12.53 -4.85
CA MET A 63 -3.02 -11.68 -3.89
C MET A 63 -3.98 -10.97 -2.96
N TRP A 64 -5.06 -10.39 -3.49
CA TRP A 64 -6.09 -9.75 -2.67
C TRP A 64 -6.68 -10.73 -1.65
N GLN A 65 -7.09 -11.93 -2.10
CA GLN A 65 -7.68 -12.95 -1.24
C GLN A 65 -6.73 -13.53 -0.20
N ALA A 66 -5.41 -13.36 -0.39
CA ALA A 66 -4.42 -13.71 0.61
C ALA A 66 -4.14 -12.54 1.59
N CYS A 67 -4.11 -11.30 1.09
CA CYS A 67 -3.85 -10.12 1.91
C CYS A 67 -5.03 -9.74 2.82
N ASP A 68 -6.27 -10.06 2.43
CA ASP A 68 -7.48 -9.78 3.22
C ASP A 68 -7.44 -10.46 4.61
N PRO A 69 -7.30 -11.80 4.73
CA PRO A 69 -7.16 -12.45 6.04
C PRO A 69 -5.86 -12.09 6.76
N PHE A 70 -4.79 -11.74 6.03
CA PHE A 70 -3.58 -11.19 6.65
C PHE A 70 -3.95 -9.89 7.38
N ALA A 71 -4.60 -8.95 6.71
CA ALA A 71 -5.00 -7.68 7.28
C ALA A 71 -5.93 -7.86 8.50
N ASP A 72 -6.85 -8.82 8.47
CA ASP A 72 -7.68 -9.16 9.63
C ASP A 72 -6.84 -9.63 10.83
N ALA A 73 -5.87 -10.52 10.60
CA ALA A 73 -4.95 -10.99 11.64
C ALA A 73 -4.06 -9.86 12.19
N ALA A 74 -3.55 -8.98 11.31
CA ALA A 74 -2.81 -7.79 11.67
C ALA A 74 -3.65 -6.80 12.49
N GLN A 75 -4.92 -6.61 12.11
CA GLN A 75 -5.87 -5.77 12.82
C GLN A 75 -6.17 -6.31 14.22
N TRP A 76 -6.37 -7.62 14.33
CA TRP A 76 -6.57 -8.30 15.61
C TRP A 76 -5.37 -8.09 16.54
N ILE A 77 -4.14 -8.27 16.04
CA ILE A 77 -2.90 -8.04 16.79
C ILE A 77 -2.82 -6.57 17.24
N GLY A 78 -3.04 -5.63 16.32
CA GLY A 78 -2.97 -4.20 16.59
C GLY A 78 -3.92 -3.77 17.71
N LYS A 79 -5.18 -4.21 17.63
CA LYS A 79 -6.20 -3.94 18.67
C LYS A 79 -5.87 -4.63 19.99
N ARG A 80 -5.41 -5.89 19.96
CA ARG A 80 -4.99 -6.62 21.17
C ARG A 80 -3.90 -5.90 21.96
N PHE A 81 -3.01 -5.19 21.27
CA PHE A 81 -1.93 -4.39 21.86
C PHE A 81 -2.26 -2.89 22.03
N HIS A 82 -3.49 -2.46 21.71
CA HIS A 82 -3.94 -1.06 21.80
C HIS A 82 -3.04 -0.10 21.00
N ILE A 83 -2.69 -0.51 19.78
CA ILE A 83 -1.91 0.31 18.85
C ILE A 83 -2.85 1.29 18.15
N PRO A 84 -2.58 2.62 18.15
CA PRO A 84 -3.43 3.59 17.47
C PRO A 84 -3.61 3.26 15.98
N GLY A 85 -4.81 3.46 15.43
CA GLY A 85 -5.12 3.19 14.02
C GLY A 85 -4.12 3.78 13.01
N SER A 86 -3.65 5.02 13.23
CA SER A 86 -2.64 5.65 12.37
C SER A 86 -1.23 5.04 12.47
N VAL A 87 -0.90 4.38 13.57
CA VAL A 87 0.37 3.65 13.74
C VAL A 87 0.24 2.24 13.17
N ARG A 88 -0.89 1.58 13.44
CA ARG A 88 -1.22 0.26 12.90
C ARG A 88 -1.25 0.29 11.37
N GLY A 89 -1.96 1.27 10.80
CA GLY A 89 -2.04 1.53 9.37
C GLY A 89 -0.67 1.70 8.75
N ALA A 90 0.15 2.57 9.34
CA ALA A 90 1.52 2.84 8.92
C ALA A 90 2.52 1.67 9.09
N THR A 91 2.16 0.59 9.79
CA THR A 91 3.07 -0.53 10.10
C THR A 91 2.49 -1.89 9.71
N LEU A 92 1.58 -2.44 10.50
CA LEU A 92 1.08 -3.80 10.30
C LEU A 92 0.25 -3.92 9.02
N ASP A 93 -0.64 -2.96 8.79
CA ASP A 93 -1.50 -2.95 7.60
C ASP A 93 -0.63 -2.70 6.34
N ALA A 94 0.32 -1.76 6.42
CA ALA A 94 1.27 -1.45 5.35
C ALA A 94 2.19 -2.65 5.00
N VAL A 95 2.70 -3.36 6.00
CA VAL A 95 3.52 -4.55 5.79
C VAL A 95 2.70 -5.66 5.14
N ALA A 96 1.46 -5.87 5.60
CA ALA A 96 0.57 -6.88 5.03
C ALA A 96 0.28 -6.61 3.56
N SER A 97 0.01 -5.35 3.23
CA SER A 97 -0.39 -4.92 1.92
C SER A 97 0.79 -4.90 0.93
N SER A 98 2.00 -4.54 1.36
CA SER A 98 3.23 -4.53 0.54
C SER A 98 3.95 -5.89 0.34
N MET A 99 3.38 -7.01 0.83
CA MET A 99 3.97 -8.34 0.58
C MET A 99 4.11 -8.67 -0.93
N PRO A 100 3.12 -8.36 -1.80
CA PRO A 100 3.23 -8.53 -3.24
C PRO A 100 4.44 -7.81 -3.86
N GLU A 101 4.71 -6.57 -3.47
CA GLU A 101 5.85 -5.77 -3.93
C GLU A 101 7.18 -6.39 -3.51
N LEU A 102 7.28 -6.86 -2.26
CA LEU A 102 8.47 -7.54 -1.77
C LEU A 102 8.77 -8.80 -2.61
N PHE A 103 7.78 -9.70 -2.74
CA PHE A 103 7.99 -10.97 -3.43
C PHE A 103 8.17 -10.80 -4.94
N SER A 104 7.41 -9.92 -5.59
CA SER A 104 7.59 -9.64 -7.01
C SER A 104 9.01 -9.13 -7.31
N GLY A 105 9.57 -8.24 -6.48
CA GLY A 105 10.96 -7.82 -6.59
C GLY A 105 11.96 -8.98 -6.45
N ILE A 106 11.74 -9.86 -5.49
CA ILE A 106 12.58 -11.08 -5.34
C ILE A 106 12.49 -11.94 -6.60
N PHE A 107 11.28 -12.19 -7.12
CA PHE A 107 11.10 -13.04 -8.30
C PHE A 107 11.63 -12.41 -9.58
N PHE A 108 11.59 -11.08 -9.76
CA PHE A 108 12.25 -10.43 -10.89
C PHE A 108 13.76 -10.65 -10.89
N VAL A 109 14.40 -10.52 -9.73
CA VAL A 109 15.83 -10.81 -9.58
C VAL A 109 16.11 -12.29 -9.88
N LEU A 110 15.32 -13.22 -9.35
CA LEU A 110 15.51 -14.66 -9.57
C LEU A 110 15.24 -15.07 -11.04
N ALA A 111 14.23 -14.49 -11.68
CA ALA A 111 13.89 -14.77 -13.08
C ALA A 111 15.02 -14.34 -14.02
N ALA A 112 15.58 -13.14 -13.81
CA ALA A 112 16.73 -12.66 -14.58
C ALA A 112 17.93 -13.62 -14.45
N MET A 113 18.12 -14.23 -13.29
CA MET A 113 19.20 -15.21 -13.02
C MET A 113 18.98 -16.58 -13.66
N SER A 114 17.97 -16.74 -14.52
CA SER A 114 17.59 -18.00 -15.18
C SER A 114 17.18 -19.13 -14.21
N PHE A 115 16.78 -18.82 -12.97
CA PHE A 115 16.27 -19.85 -12.04
C PHE A 115 15.04 -20.58 -12.59
N PHE A 116 14.31 -19.95 -13.51
CA PHE A 116 13.07 -20.47 -14.10
C PHE A 116 13.20 -20.70 -15.61
N GLY A 117 14.42 -20.93 -16.12
CA GLY A 117 14.63 -21.27 -17.53
C GLY A 117 14.57 -20.09 -18.51
N HIS A 118 14.51 -18.85 -18.01
CA HIS A 118 14.62 -17.64 -18.82
C HIS A 118 16.01 -17.53 -19.47
N GLN A 119 16.09 -17.04 -20.70
CA GLN A 119 17.38 -16.84 -21.37
C GLN A 119 18.24 -15.85 -20.59
N LYS A 120 19.42 -16.31 -20.17
CA LYS A 120 20.39 -15.46 -19.50
C LYS A 120 20.93 -14.45 -20.51
N SER A 121 20.99 -13.17 -20.13
CA SER A 121 21.83 -12.22 -20.85
C SER A 121 23.27 -12.76 -20.88
N PRO A 122 23.97 -12.71 -22.05
CA PRO A 122 25.31 -13.26 -22.17
C PRO A 122 26.33 -12.56 -21.25
N ASP A 123 26.01 -11.36 -20.79
CA ASP A 123 26.73 -10.63 -19.75
C ASP A 123 26.05 -10.81 -18.37
N SER A 124 26.82 -11.35 -17.41
CA SER A 124 26.37 -11.52 -16.03
C SER A 124 26.03 -10.19 -15.35
N HIS A 125 26.69 -9.09 -15.70
CA HIS A 125 26.39 -7.79 -15.11
C HIS A 125 25.08 -7.21 -15.64
N ALA A 126 24.80 -7.38 -16.94
CA ALA A 126 23.52 -7.01 -17.54
C ALA A 126 22.35 -7.82 -16.94
N THR A 127 22.60 -9.10 -16.64
CA THR A 127 21.60 -10.01 -16.03
C THR A 127 21.11 -9.49 -14.68
N GLY A 128 22.02 -9.04 -13.80
CA GLY A 128 21.64 -8.51 -12.48
C GLY A 128 20.92 -7.15 -12.58
N ALA A 129 21.28 -6.33 -13.57
CA ALA A 129 20.68 -5.01 -13.78
C ALA A 129 19.23 -5.11 -14.31
N GLU A 130 18.93 -6.07 -15.17
CA GLU A 130 17.59 -6.24 -15.77
C GLU A 130 16.53 -6.60 -14.72
N GLY A 131 16.78 -7.64 -13.92
CA GLY A 131 15.84 -8.09 -12.88
C GLY A 131 15.65 -7.04 -11.78
N PHE A 132 16.74 -6.40 -11.36
CA PHE A 132 16.66 -5.33 -10.36
C PHE A 132 16.04 -4.04 -10.93
N GLY A 133 16.25 -3.74 -12.21
CA GLY A 133 15.57 -2.65 -12.90
C GLY A 133 14.05 -2.82 -12.88
N SER A 134 13.56 -4.04 -13.14
CA SER A 134 12.12 -4.37 -13.05
C SER A 134 11.59 -4.30 -11.61
N THR A 135 12.45 -4.57 -10.61
CA THR A 135 12.13 -4.38 -9.19
C THR A 135 11.97 -2.89 -8.85
N ILE A 136 12.91 -2.05 -9.28
CA ILE A 136 12.83 -0.58 -9.14
C ILE A 136 11.57 -0.04 -9.81
N ALA A 137 11.28 -0.51 -11.03
CA ALA A 137 10.09 -0.14 -11.77
C ALA A 137 8.81 -0.48 -11.02
N THR A 138 8.67 -1.71 -10.53
CA THR A 138 7.50 -2.15 -9.77
C THR A 138 7.32 -1.29 -8.51
N CYS A 139 8.37 -1.16 -7.68
CA CYS A 139 8.28 -0.37 -6.44
C CYS A 139 7.94 1.10 -6.70
N ALA A 140 8.50 1.70 -7.75
CA ALA A 140 8.21 3.09 -8.09
C ALA A 140 6.80 3.26 -8.68
N GLY A 141 6.36 2.33 -9.53
CA GLY A 141 5.00 2.30 -10.04
C GLY A 141 3.99 2.18 -8.90
N SER A 142 4.21 1.23 -7.98
CA SER A 142 3.41 1.06 -6.76
C SER A 142 3.44 2.33 -5.91
N ALA A 143 4.59 3.01 -5.81
CA ALA A 143 4.67 4.26 -5.08
C ALA A 143 3.78 5.37 -5.64
N VAL A 144 3.77 5.54 -6.97
CA VAL A 144 2.86 6.47 -7.64
C VAL A 144 1.41 6.02 -7.48
N TYR A 145 1.13 4.73 -7.64
CA TYR A 145 -0.20 4.14 -7.47
C TYR A 145 -0.74 4.42 -6.06
N ASN A 146 0.02 4.07 -5.03
CA ASN A 146 -0.36 4.17 -3.63
C ASN A 146 -0.55 5.62 -3.19
N MET A 147 0.29 6.54 -3.69
CA MET A 147 0.13 7.96 -3.35
C MET A 147 -1.05 8.62 -4.08
N ILE A 148 -1.34 8.23 -5.33
CA ILE A 148 -2.34 8.92 -6.15
C ILE A 148 -3.69 8.19 -6.14
N LEU A 149 -3.69 6.93 -6.55
CA LEU A 149 -4.91 6.17 -6.81
C LEU A 149 -5.59 5.69 -5.54
N ILE A 150 -4.86 5.23 -4.53
CA ILE A 150 -5.50 4.76 -3.28
C ILE A 150 -6.32 5.89 -2.63
N PRO A 151 -5.75 7.08 -2.33
CA PRO A 151 -6.52 8.17 -1.75
C PRO A 151 -7.65 8.66 -2.67
N ALA A 152 -7.44 8.64 -3.98
CA ALA A 152 -8.46 9.00 -4.95
C ALA A 152 -9.64 8.01 -4.93
N PHE A 153 -9.39 6.71 -4.97
CA PHE A 153 -10.44 5.70 -4.93
C PHE A 153 -11.16 5.67 -3.58
N CYS A 154 -10.44 5.81 -2.46
CA CYS A 154 -11.06 6.01 -1.14
C CYS A 154 -12.03 7.20 -1.17
N ALA A 155 -11.58 8.38 -1.62
CA ALA A 155 -12.42 9.57 -1.69
C ALA A 155 -13.60 9.43 -2.67
N LEU A 156 -13.42 8.77 -3.82
CA LEU A 156 -14.50 8.50 -4.77
C LEU A 156 -15.56 7.60 -4.15
N VAL A 157 -15.17 6.44 -3.61
CA VAL A 157 -16.09 5.47 -3.02
C VAL A 157 -16.84 6.09 -1.83
N ILE A 158 -16.12 6.78 -0.93
CA ILE A 158 -16.73 7.41 0.24
C ILE A 158 -17.66 8.56 -0.13
N SER A 159 -17.39 9.29 -1.22
CA SER A 159 -18.30 10.34 -1.68
C SER A 159 -19.71 9.84 -2.05
N PHE A 160 -19.85 8.57 -2.43
CA PHE A 160 -21.14 7.94 -2.71
C PHE A 160 -21.72 7.19 -1.51
N LYS A 161 -20.86 6.64 -0.64
CA LYS A 161 -21.27 5.80 0.49
C LYS A 161 -21.61 6.59 1.77
N ARG A 162 -21.05 7.79 1.96
CA ARG A 162 -21.31 8.64 3.14
C ARG A 162 -21.98 9.95 2.76
N PRO A 163 -23.32 10.00 2.63
CA PRO A 163 -24.03 11.23 2.26
C PRO A 163 -23.80 12.40 3.24
N SER A 164 -23.64 12.10 4.53
CA SER A 164 -23.41 13.08 5.60
C SER A 164 -21.96 13.57 5.70
N ARG A 165 -20.99 12.75 5.28
CA ARG A 165 -19.55 13.05 5.30
C ARG A 165 -18.86 12.50 4.04
N PRO A 166 -19.05 13.14 2.86
CA PRO A 166 -18.61 12.61 1.57
C PRO A 166 -17.12 12.88 1.27
N THR A 167 -16.28 12.92 2.31
CA THR A 167 -14.85 13.27 2.24
C THR A 167 -14.03 12.39 3.15
N ILE A 168 -12.79 12.10 2.74
CA ILE A 168 -11.76 11.54 3.63
C ILE A 168 -11.08 12.70 4.34
N ASP A 169 -11.15 12.75 5.66
CA ASP A 169 -10.42 13.74 6.44
C ASP A 169 -8.96 13.29 6.60
N VAL A 170 -8.01 14.19 6.35
CA VAL A 170 -6.59 13.90 6.50
C VAL A 170 -6.09 14.51 7.81
N GLU A 171 -5.63 13.68 8.72
CA GLU A 171 -5.13 14.14 10.00
C GLU A 171 -3.77 14.86 9.85
N PRO A 172 -3.58 16.02 10.50
CA PRO A 172 -2.31 16.76 10.39
C PRO A 172 -1.11 15.94 10.83
N ALA A 173 -1.27 15.16 11.90
CA ALA A 173 -0.21 14.32 12.46
C ALA A 173 0.30 13.32 11.42
N VAL A 174 -0.59 12.68 10.65
CA VAL A 174 -0.25 11.73 9.58
C VAL A 174 0.58 12.42 8.50
N ILE A 175 0.20 13.62 8.04
CA ILE A 175 0.99 14.33 7.01
C ILE A 175 2.36 14.76 7.56
N THR A 176 2.40 15.33 8.76
CA THR A 176 3.66 15.84 9.34
C THR A 176 4.60 14.73 9.79
N ARG A 177 4.09 13.56 10.17
CA ARG A 177 4.89 12.42 10.62
C ARG A 177 5.23 11.54 9.42
N ASP A 178 4.22 10.91 8.83
CA ASP A 178 4.40 9.88 7.79
C ASP A 178 4.75 10.53 6.44
N GLY A 179 4.12 11.66 6.12
CA GLY A 179 4.45 12.41 4.90
C GLY A 179 5.90 12.93 4.88
N LEU A 180 6.45 13.37 6.03
CA LEU A 180 7.86 13.79 6.10
C LEU A 180 8.82 12.62 5.96
N TRP A 181 8.54 11.48 6.63
CA TRP A 181 9.35 10.27 6.46
C TRP A 181 9.30 9.76 5.03
N PHE A 182 8.13 9.76 4.40
CA PHE A 182 7.98 9.38 3.00
C PHE A 182 8.80 10.29 2.06
N VAL A 183 8.77 11.61 2.24
CA VAL A 183 9.61 12.53 1.47
C VAL A 183 11.09 12.25 1.72
N GLY A 184 11.51 12.04 2.98
CA GLY A 184 12.88 11.72 3.33
C GLY A 184 13.38 10.43 2.66
N CYS A 185 12.61 9.35 2.74
CA CYS A 185 12.91 8.08 2.09
C CYS A 185 12.91 8.21 0.56
N SER A 186 11.99 8.99 -0.01
CA SER A 186 11.95 9.26 -1.46
C SER A 186 13.19 10.02 -1.93
N VAL A 187 13.61 11.05 -1.20
CA VAL A 187 14.86 11.79 -1.48
C VAL A 187 16.06 10.85 -1.38
N LEU A 188 16.16 10.06 -0.31
CA LEU A 188 17.24 9.10 -0.11
C LEU A 188 17.33 8.10 -1.29
N LEU A 189 16.19 7.54 -1.71
CA LEU A 189 16.13 6.66 -2.87
C LEU A 189 16.60 7.37 -4.13
N ILE A 190 16.15 8.60 -4.39
CA ILE A 190 16.57 9.37 -5.57
C ILE A 190 18.09 9.63 -5.54
N VAL A 191 18.68 9.90 -4.39
CA VAL A 191 20.14 10.03 -4.27
C VAL A 191 20.83 8.74 -4.70
N PHE A 192 20.36 7.57 -4.26
CA PHE A 192 20.92 6.28 -4.65
C PHE A 192 20.70 5.96 -6.12
N LEU A 193 19.52 6.27 -6.66
CA LEU A 193 19.24 6.08 -8.08
C LEU A 193 20.09 7.00 -8.97
N ASN A 194 20.58 8.14 -8.47
CA ASN A 194 21.49 9.01 -9.21
C ASN A 194 22.94 8.50 -9.28
N ALA A 195 23.29 7.46 -8.54
CA ALA A 195 24.56 6.79 -8.72
C ALA A 195 24.54 5.90 -9.98
N ASP A 196 25.72 5.65 -10.55
CA ASP A 196 25.88 4.75 -11.69
C ASP A 196 25.59 3.28 -11.35
N SER A 197 25.64 2.93 -10.06
CA SER A 197 25.33 1.59 -9.57
C SER A 197 24.77 1.62 -8.14
N MET A 198 23.96 0.61 -7.81
CA MET A 198 23.49 0.37 -6.46
C MET A 198 24.28 -0.77 -5.81
N SER A 199 24.88 -0.46 -4.66
CA SER A 199 25.63 -1.41 -3.85
C SER A 199 24.80 -1.93 -2.67
N TRP A 200 25.11 -3.12 -2.17
CA TRP A 200 24.43 -3.74 -1.03
C TRP A 200 24.31 -2.82 0.21
N TRP A 201 25.32 -1.98 0.48
CA TRP A 201 25.29 -1.06 1.63
C TRP A 201 24.17 -0.02 1.54
N MET A 202 23.74 0.36 0.33
CA MET A 202 22.61 1.25 0.14
C MET A 202 21.33 0.59 0.68
N GLY A 203 21.19 -0.73 0.49
CA GLY A 203 20.13 -1.53 1.11
C GLY A 203 20.17 -1.49 2.64
N VAL A 204 21.36 -1.49 3.24
CA VAL A 204 21.51 -1.37 4.71
C VAL A 204 21.03 0.00 5.18
N VAL A 205 21.36 1.07 4.46
CA VAL A 205 20.91 2.43 4.79
C VAL A 205 19.38 2.56 4.66
N LEU A 206 18.79 1.96 3.63
CA LEU A 206 17.34 1.90 3.46
C LEU A 206 16.65 1.16 4.62
N LEU A 207 17.14 -0.02 5.01
CA LEU A 207 16.62 -0.74 6.17
C LEU A 207 16.79 0.03 7.48
N ALA A 208 17.91 0.74 7.66
CA ALA A 208 18.13 1.59 8.82
C ALA A 208 17.15 2.76 8.88
N ALA A 209 16.83 3.37 7.73
CA ALA A 209 15.81 4.42 7.62
C ALA A 209 14.42 3.89 8.02
N TYR A 210 14.04 2.68 7.56
CA TYR A 210 12.79 2.05 7.97
C TYR A 210 12.76 1.73 9.47
N ALA A 211 13.84 1.19 10.01
CA ALA A 211 13.95 0.93 11.45
C ALA A 211 13.79 2.22 12.27
N ALA A 212 14.40 3.32 11.83
CA ALA A 212 14.26 4.62 12.49
C ALA A 212 12.81 5.15 12.41
N TYR A 213 12.14 4.97 11.27
CA TYR A 213 10.71 5.29 11.12
C TYR A 213 9.83 4.49 12.07
N VAL A 214 9.98 3.16 12.11
CA VAL A 214 9.21 2.28 13.02
C VAL A 214 9.48 2.63 14.48
N MET A 215 10.72 2.98 14.84
CA MET A 215 11.05 3.45 16.19
C MET A 215 10.34 4.77 16.52
N HIS A 216 10.27 5.72 15.58
CA HIS A 216 9.52 6.95 15.76
C HIS A 216 8.03 6.68 15.99
N LEU A 217 7.42 5.79 15.19
CA LEU A 217 6.04 5.35 15.36
C LEU A 217 5.79 4.67 16.70
N TYR A 218 6.72 3.84 17.17
CA TYR A 218 6.64 3.21 18.48
C TYR A 218 6.60 4.25 19.61
N TYR A 219 7.46 5.28 19.55
CA TYR A 219 7.44 6.35 20.54
C TYR A 219 6.15 7.17 20.49
N ASP A 220 5.63 7.43 19.30
CA ASP A 220 4.36 8.14 19.10
C ASP A 220 3.18 7.35 19.65
N ALA A 221 3.10 6.03 19.39
CA ALA A 221 2.11 5.15 19.97
C ALA A 221 2.16 5.11 21.50
N LYS A 222 3.38 5.02 22.07
CA LYS A 222 3.59 5.03 23.51
C LYS A 222 3.18 6.35 24.14
N HIS A 223 3.45 7.47 23.46
CA HIS A 223 3.02 8.79 23.91
C HIS A 223 1.50 8.93 23.85
N HIS A 224 0.86 8.51 22.75
CA HIS A 224 -0.60 8.50 22.59
C HIS A 224 -1.28 7.71 23.71
N LYS A 225 -0.78 6.51 24.02
CA LYS A 225 -1.32 5.68 25.11
C LYS A 225 -1.28 6.40 26.47
N LYS A 226 -0.18 7.09 26.79
CA LYS A 226 -0.06 7.85 28.04
C LYS A 226 -1.02 9.03 28.10
N VAL A 227 -1.22 9.74 26.98
CA VAL A 227 -2.17 10.86 26.90
C VAL A 227 -3.59 10.36 27.13
N VAL A 228 -3.98 9.28 26.44
CA VAL A 228 -5.30 8.66 26.58
C VAL A 228 -5.55 8.19 28.01
N GLU A 229 -4.58 7.48 28.62
CA GLU A 229 -4.68 7.02 30.00
C GLU A 229 -4.83 8.19 30.99
N HIS A 230 -4.09 9.28 30.80
CA HIS A 230 -4.20 10.48 31.65
C HIS A 230 -5.55 11.16 31.50
N ILE A 231 -6.06 11.31 30.27
CA ILE A 231 -7.37 11.91 30.04
C ILE A 231 -8.47 11.06 30.68
N HIS A 232 -8.42 9.74 30.52
CA HIS A 232 -9.35 8.81 31.18
C HIS A 232 -9.37 9.00 32.69
N LEU A 233 -8.20 8.96 33.33
CA LEU A 233 -8.08 9.14 34.78
C LEU A 233 -8.60 10.52 35.23
N TYR A 234 -8.39 11.55 34.41
CA TYR A 234 -8.87 12.89 34.71
C TYR A 234 -10.40 12.99 34.62
N LEU A 235 -11.01 12.42 33.57
CA LEU A 235 -12.47 12.40 33.39
C LEU A 235 -13.18 11.50 34.40
N ASP A 236 -12.59 10.37 34.78
CA ASP A 236 -13.13 9.50 35.84
C ASP A 236 -13.22 10.24 37.18
N LYS A 237 -12.28 11.16 37.42
CA LYS A 237 -12.21 11.96 38.64
C LYS A 237 -13.08 13.23 38.63
N HIS A 238 -13.25 13.89 37.48
CA HIS A 238 -13.91 15.20 37.38
C HIS A 238 -15.26 15.16 36.65
N GLY A 239 -15.67 13.99 36.16
CA GLY A 239 -16.86 13.82 35.33
C GLY A 239 -16.58 14.09 33.84
N VAL A 240 -17.58 13.85 33.00
CA VAL A 240 -17.47 14.02 31.54
C VAL A 240 -17.56 15.49 31.15
N GLU A 241 -18.22 16.32 31.96
CA GLU A 241 -18.44 17.73 31.67
C GLU A 241 -17.29 18.65 32.18
N VAL A 242 -16.10 18.56 31.57
CA VAL A 242 -14.93 19.42 31.94
C VAL A 242 -14.54 20.40 30.84
N ASP A 243 -14.13 21.63 31.20
CA ASP A 243 -13.65 22.60 30.22
C ASP A 243 -12.41 22.08 29.47
N HIS A 244 -12.40 22.27 28.14
CA HIS A 244 -11.31 21.90 27.26
C HIS A 244 -9.99 22.54 27.69
N ALA A 245 -10.02 23.80 28.15
CA ALA A 245 -8.83 24.50 28.61
C ALA A 245 -8.25 23.89 29.90
N GLU A 246 -9.10 23.40 30.80
CA GLU A 246 -8.68 22.76 32.04
C GLU A 246 -8.06 21.38 31.79
N LEU A 247 -8.66 20.58 30.89
CA LEU A 247 -8.07 19.31 30.49
C LEU A 247 -6.73 19.51 29.76
N ASP A 248 -6.63 20.49 28.87
CA ASP A 248 -5.38 20.82 28.18
C ASP A 248 -4.28 21.22 29.18
N ALA A 249 -4.63 22.03 30.18
CA ALA A 249 -3.72 22.40 31.26
C ALA A 249 -3.30 21.19 32.11
N SER A 250 -4.22 20.27 32.40
CA SER A 250 -3.95 19.03 33.15
C SER A 250 -2.94 18.14 32.42
N VAL A 251 -3.13 17.89 31.13
CA VAL A 251 -2.19 17.08 30.33
C VAL A 251 -0.83 17.76 30.23
N THR A 252 -0.81 19.08 30.01
CA THR A 252 0.43 19.87 29.96
C THR A 252 1.18 19.84 31.30
N SER A 253 0.46 19.89 32.42
CA SER A 253 1.04 19.80 33.77
C SER A 253 1.65 18.43 34.07
N ALA A 254 1.17 17.37 33.43
CA ALA A 254 1.76 16.04 33.49
C ALA A 254 3.02 15.89 32.60
N GLY A 255 3.48 16.97 31.96
CA GLY A 255 4.61 16.95 31.04
C GLY A 255 4.30 16.29 29.69
N LEU A 256 3.03 16.02 29.41
CA LEU A 256 2.55 15.47 28.15
C LEU A 256 2.16 16.61 27.22
N ARG A 257 2.32 16.42 25.91
CA ARG A 257 1.90 17.42 24.92
C ARG A 257 0.67 16.95 24.19
N LEU A 258 -0.42 17.69 24.29
CA LEU A 258 -1.53 17.54 23.37
C LEU A 258 -1.09 18.11 22.01
N ALA A 259 -1.09 17.27 20.97
CA ALA A 259 -0.91 17.78 19.61
C ALA A 259 -2.02 18.81 19.34
N SER A 260 -1.75 19.91 18.66
CA SER A 260 -2.70 21.05 18.49
C SER A 260 -4.07 20.70 17.90
N THR A 261 -4.26 19.47 17.40
CA THR A 261 -5.53 18.88 16.95
C THR A 261 -6.40 18.37 18.10
N SER A 262 -5.93 18.47 19.34
CA SER A 262 -6.60 17.94 20.53
C SER A 262 -7.93 18.60 20.87
N THR A 263 -8.36 19.67 20.21
CA THR A 263 -9.77 20.10 20.29
C THR A 263 -10.73 19.10 19.64
N LYS A 264 -10.27 18.30 18.65
CA LYS A 264 -10.99 17.08 18.19
C LYS A 264 -10.82 15.94 19.19
N LEU A 265 -9.59 15.71 19.68
CA LEU A 265 -9.33 14.63 20.66
C LEU A 265 -10.14 14.81 21.93
N VAL A 266 -10.32 16.01 22.47
CA VAL A 266 -11.14 16.25 23.68
C VAL A 266 -12.63 16.22 23.36
N ARG A 267 -13.07 16.65 22.18
CA ARG A 267 -14.47 16.50 21.73
C ARG A 267 -14.85 15.04 21.50
N GLU A 268 -13.95 14.27 20.90
CA GLU A 268 -14.02 12.82 20.86
C GLU A 268 -13.96 12.29 22.28
N THR A 269 -13.00 12.70 23.13
CA THR A 269 -12.84 12.17 24.50
C THR A 269 -14.07 12.43 25.40
N TYR A 270 -14.84 13.48 25.10
CA TYR A 270 -16.16 13.79 25.67
C TYR A 270 -17.28 12.83 25.23
N SER A 271 -17.36 12.49 23.94
CA SER A 271 -18.31 11.47 23.45
C SER A 271 -17.89 10.06 23.92
N ILE A 272 -16.59 9.89 24.04
CA ILE A 272 -15.81 8.73 24.43
C ILE A 272 -15.97 8.31 25.91
N THR A 273 -16.50 9.11 26.85
CA THR A 273 -16.83 8.49 28.18
C THR A 273 -18.10 7.63 28.11
N ARG A 274 -18.94 7.84 27.08
CA ARG A 274 -20.07 6.95 26.72
C ARG A 274 -19.70 6.00 25.57
N GLN A 275 -18.77 6.43 24.71
CA GLN A 275 -18.24 5.71 23.55
C GLN A 275 -16.86 5.07 23.76
N TYR A 276 -16.25 4.97 24.93
CA TYR A 276 -14.99 4.16 25.04
C TYR A 276 -15.31 2.67 24.86
N SER A 277 -16.59 2.31 24.93
CA SER A 277 -17.13 1.04 24.43
C SER A 277 -17.48 1.04 22.93
N GLU A 278 -17.52 2.20 22.26
CA GLU A 278 -18.11 2.45 20.92
C GLU A 278 -17.45 3.63 20.14
N ALA A 279 -16.13 3.82 20.26
CA ALA A 279 -15.40 4.93 19.64
C ALA A 279 -14.75 4.41 18.35
N GLY A 280 -15.58 4.14 17.34
CA GLY A 280 -15.22 4.13 15.92
C GLY A 280 -14.14 3.15 15.43
N GLU A 281 -13.44 2.44 16.31
CA GLU A 281 -12.74 1.22 15.96
C GLU A 281 -13.71 0.08 16.21
N ASP A 282 -14.10 -0.62 15.15
CA ASP A 282 -14.86 -1.85 15.26
C ASP A 282 -14.23 -2.77 16.33
N PRO A 283 -14.98 -3.68 16.97
CA PRO A 283 -14.36 -4.74 17.74
C PRO A 283 -13.24 -5.43 16.92
N PRO A 284 -12.18 -5.98 17.55
CA PRO A 284 -11.23 -6.79 16.81
C PRO A 284 -11.99 -7.86 16.02
N PRO A 285 -11.62 -8.13 14.76
CA PRO A 285 -12.31 -9.14 13.99
C PRO A 285 -12.22 -10.46 14.76
N ASP A 286 -13.36 -11.09 15.04
CA ASP A 286 -13.39 -12.37 15.75
C ASP A 286 -12.86 -13.52 14.88
N GLU A 287 -12.98 -13.36 13.55
CA GLU A 287 -12.54 -14.31 12.55
C GLU A 287 -11.86 -13.58 11.38
N ALA A 288 -10.86 -14.21 10.74
CA ALA A 288 -10.31 -13.75 9.48
C ALA A 288 -11.12 -14.32 8.31
N GLY A 289 -11.58 -13.45 7.42
CA GLY A 289 -12.37 -13.83 6.25
C GLY A 289 -11.52 -14.52 5.19
N ILE A 290 -11.97 -15.68 4.71
CA ILE A 290 -11.34 -16.43 3.63
C ILE A 290 -12.34 -16.60 2.48
N LEU A 291 -11.85 -16.56 1.23
CA LEU A 291 -12.66 -16.69 0.02
C LEU A 291 -13.82 -15.69 0.01
N PHE A 292 -13.50 -14.41 -0.02
CA PHE A 292 -14.46 -13.30 -0.04
C PHE A 292 -15.36 -13.28 1.20
N GLY A 293 -14.87 -13.74 2.35
CA GLY A 293 -15.64 -13.81 3.60
C GLY A 293 -16.66 -14.96 3.64
N TYR A 294 -16.57 -15.95 2.75
CA TYR A 294 -17.47 -17.11 2.76
C TYR A 294 -17.18 -18.09 3.90
N ALA A 295 -15.92 -18.14 4.35
CA ALA A 295 -15.50 -18.90 5.52
C ALA A 295 -14.67 -18.02 6.44
N GLY A 296 -14.73 -18.28 7.75
CA GLY A 296 -13.95 -17.56 8.76
C GLY A 296 -12.98 -18.48 9.49
N VAL A 297 -11.79 -17.97 9.81
CA VAL A 297 -10.87 -18.63 10.75
C VAL A 297 -10.86 -17.85 12.05
N PRO A 298 -11.25 -18.46 13.18
CA PRO A 298 -11.28 -17.75 14.46
C PRO A 298 -9.90 -17.24 14.86
N LEU A 299 -9.85 -15.98 15.29
CA LEU A 299 -8.60 -15.26 15.56
C LEU A 299 -8.19 -15.34 17.03
N ASN A 300 -7.02 -15.92 17.24
CA ASN A 300 -6.24 -15.88 18.45
C ASN A 300 -4.76 -15.71 18.06
N MET A 301 -3.86 -15.57 19.03
CA MET A 301 -2.44 -15.32 18.73
C MET A 301 -1.83 -16.39 17.81
N ALA A 302 -2.15 -17.68 18.02
CA ALA A 302 -1.60 -18.76 17.22
C ALA A 302 -2.19 -18.79 15.80
N THR A 303 -3.52 -18.62 15.67
CA THR A 303 -4.16 -18.60 14.35
C THR A 303 -3.79 -17.34 13.57
N CYS A 304 -3.54 -16.20 14.22
CA CYS A 304 -3.02 -15.00 13.56
C CYS A 304 -1.68 -15.28 12.86
N TRP A 305 -0.71 -15.86 13.58
CA TRP A 305 0.60 -16.20 12.98
C TRP A 305 0.48 -17.25 11.88
N MET A 306 -0.44 -18.21 12.02
CA MET A 306 -0.72 -19.19 10.99
C MET A 306 -1.29 -18.54 9.72
N VAL A 307 -2.29 -17.66 9.88
CA VAL A 307 -2.92 -16.92 8.77
C VAL A 307 -1.89 -16.07 8.06
N ILE A 308 -1.07 -15.31 8.80
CA ILE A 308 0.02 -14.50 8.23
C ILE A 308 0.98 -15.37 7.43
N ALA A 309 1.43 -16.50 7.98
CA ALA A 309 2.37 -17.40 7.30
C ALA A 309 1.78 -17.99 6.01
N VAL A 310 0.54 -18.50 6.05
CA VAL A 310 -0.14 -19.08 4.88
C VAL A 310 -0.42 -18.02 3.82
N ALA A 311 -0.93 -16.85 4.21
CA ALA A 311 -1.15 -15.72 3.30
C ALA A 311 0.14 -15.31 2.60
N THR A 312 1.24 -15.17 3.36
CA THR A 312 2.57 -14.83 2.83
C THR A 312 3.03 -15.85 1.77
N LEU A 313 2.82 -17.16 2.00
CA LEU A 313 3.18 -18.19 1.03
C LEU A 313 2.32 -18.13 -0.24
N ILE A 314 1.02 -17.87 -0.11
CA ILE A 314 0.12 -17.71 -1.26
C ILE A 314 0.52 -16.48 -2.08
N VAL A 315 0.79 -15.35 -1.42
CA VAL A 315 1.27 -14.13 -2.09
C VAL A 315 2.58 -14.38 -2.81
N ALA A 316 3.54 -15.06 -2.18
CA ALA A 316 4.80 -15.43 -2.83
C ALA A 316 4.57 -16.27 -4.09
N GLY A 317 3.73 -17.31 -4.01
CA GLY A 317 3.36 -18.13 -5.17
C GLY A 317 2.66 -17.32 -6.27
N ALA A 318 1.77 -16.39 -5.91
CA ALA A 318 1.11 -15.51 -6.87
C ALA A 318 2.09 -14.55 -7.54
N CYS A 319 3.07 -14.01 -6.80
CA CYS A 319 4.09 -13.11 -7.31
C CYS A 319 5.05 -13.78 -8.30
N TYR A 320 5.31 -15.08 -8.15
CA TYR A 320 6.02 -15.84 -9.17
C TYR A 320 5.29 -15.75 -10.52
N TYR A 321 3.98 -16.04 -10.55
CA TYR A 321 3.17 -15.92 -11.77
C TYR A 321 3.02 -14.47 -12.24
N LEU A 322 2.98 -13.49 -11.33
CA LEU A 322 2.98 -12.07 -11.67
C LEU A 322 4.20 -11.71 -12.55
N VAL A 323 5.39 -12.17 -12.16
CA VAL A 323 6.63 -11.93 -12.89
C VAL A 323 6.61 -12.61 -14.24
N GLU A 324 6.26 -13.90 -14.32
CA GLU A 324 6.15 -14.64 -15.59
C GLU A 324 5.21 -13.95 -16.58
N VAL A 325 4.02 -13.56 -16.13
CA VAL A 325 3.03 -12.85 -16.96
C VAL A 325 3.56 -11.49 -17.39
N THR A 326 4.23 -10.76 -16.50
CA THR A 326 4.81 -9.44 -16.81
C THR A 326 5.88 -9.55 -17.89
N LEU A 327 6.78 -10.54 -17.79
CA LEU A 327 7.83 -10.78 -18.78
C LEU A 327 7.24 -11.24 -20.12
N GLY A 328 6.24 -12.11 -20.11
CA GLY A 328 5.52 -12.52 -21.32
C GLY A 328 4.82 -11.35 -22.03
N ILE A 329 4.20 -10.43 -21.27
CA ILE A 329 3.59 -9.22 -21.84
C ILE A 329 4.65 -8.31 -22.46
N ALA A 330 5.80 -8.16 -21.80
CA ALA A 330 6.92 -7.37 -22.31
C ALA A 330 7.46 -7.93 -23.64
N GLU A 331 7.58 -9.25 -23.75
CA GLU A 331 7.99 -9.95 -24.96
C GLU A 331 6.98 -9.77 -26.10
N ASP A 332 5.69 -10.00 -25.84
CA ASP A 332 4.61 -9.84 -26.83
C ASP A 332 4.52 -8.40 -27.37
N LEU A 333 4.71 -7.41 -26.48
CA LEU A 333 4.68 -5.98 -26.83
C LEU A 333 6.02 -5.47 -27.38
N LYS A 334 7.09 -6.25 -27.30
CA LYS A 334 8.46 -5.87 -27.69
C LYS A 334 8.93 -4.58 -27.02
N VAL A 335 8.63 -4.44 -25.73
CA VAL A 335 9.05 -3.31 -24.90
C VAL A 335 9.87 -3.84 -23.71
N PRO A 336 10.78 -3.04 -23.14
CA PRO A 336 11.53 -3.45 -21.97
C PRO A 336 10.61 -3.81 -20.79
N ALA A 337 10.91 -4.91 -20.08
CA ALA A 337 10.15 -5.38 -18.92
C ALA A 337 9.97 -4.29 -17.86
N PHE A 338 10.93 -3.39 -17.72
CA PHE A 338 10.86 -2.19 -16.89
C PHE A 338 9.55 -1.39 -17.08
N PHE A 339 9.13 -1.14 -18.33
CA PHE A 339 7.93 -0.34 -18.60
C PHE A 339 6.63 -1.11 -18.37
N VAL A 340 6.65 -2.43 -18.51
CA VAL A 340 5.49 -3.26 -18.16
C VAL A 340 5.39 -3.37 -16.64
N ALA A 341 6.51 -3.53 -15.94
CA ALA A 341 6.58 -3.60 -14.49
C ALA A 341 6.09 -2.32 -13.82
N VAL A 342 6.52 -1.13 -14.29
CA VAL A 342 6.13 0.17 -13.69
C VAL A 342 4.63 0.49 -13.84
N ILE A 343 3.93 -0.16 -14.77
CA ILE A 343 2.50 0.06 -15.02
C ILE A 343 1.67 -1.12 -14.51
N LEU A 344 1.90 -2.30 -15.07
CA LEU A 344 1.06 -3.47 -14.88
C LEU A 344 1.42 -4.27 -13.64
N ALA A 345 2.70 -4.57 -13.42
CA ALA A 345 3.10 -5.32 -12.21
C ALA A 345 2.80 -4.49 -10.95
N ALA A 346 3.17 -3.21 -10.98
CA ALA A 346 2.82 -2.22 -9.95
C ALA A 346 1.32 -2.14 -9.68
N ALA A 347 0.49 -1.96 -10.72
CA ALA A 347 -0.95 -1.89 -10.51
C ALA A 347 -1.52 -3.22 -9.98
N ALA A 348 -1.01 -4.36 -10.46
CA ALA A 348 -1.48 -5.68 -10.05
C ALA A 348 -1.14 -6.00 -8.59
N SER A 349 0.05 -5.59 -8.12
CA SER A 349 0.51 -5.78 -6.74
C SER A 349 -0.17 -4.82 -5.75
N SER A 350 -0.59 -3.62 -6.18
CA SER A 350 -1.26 -2.62 -5.33
C SER A 350 -2.80 -2.69 -5.31
N VAL A 351 -3.42 -3.64 -6.02
CA VAL A 351 -4.87 -3.91 -5.91
C VAL A 351 -5.30 -4.30 -4.49
N PRO A 352 -4.62 -5.22 -3.78
CA PRO A 352 -4.91 -5.55 -2.39
C PRO A 352 -4.92 -4.31 -1.48
N ASP A 353 -3.89 -3.47 -1.56
CA ASP A 353 -3.76 -2.22 -0.79
C ASP A 353 -4.95 -1.29 -1.00
N THR A 354 -5.35 -1.13 -2.26
CA THR A 354 -6.51 -0.31 -2.63
C THR A 354 -7.78 -0.80 -1.97
N LEU A 355 -8.02 -2.10 -2.01
CA LEU A 355 -9.24 -2.70 -1.47
C LEU A 355 -9.25 -2.64 0.06
N LEU A 356 -8.11 -2.91 0.71
CA LEU A 356 -7.92 -2.77 2.15
C LEU A 356 -8.11 -1.33 2.63
N ALA A 357 -7.52 -0.36 1.92
CA ALA A 357 -7.66 1.06 2.24
C ALA A 357 -9.11 1.55 2.04
N ILE A 358 -9.81 1.09 1.00
CA ILE A 358 -11.23 1.38 0.81
C ILE A 358 -12.06 0.75 1.92
N ALA A 359 -11.76 -0.47 2.35
CA ALA A 359 -12.46 -1.14 3.44
C ALA A 359 -12.28 -0.39 4.77
N ALA A 360 -11.04 0.00 5.12
CA ALA A 360 -10.74 0.84 6.28
C ALA A 360 -11.48 2.18 6.21
N ALA A 361 -11.37 2.86 5.06
CA ALA A 361 -12.04 4.11 4.80
C ALA A 361 -13.57 3.98 4.84
N ARG A 362 -14.18 2.80 4.61
CA ARG A 362 -15.63 2.58 4.76
C ARG A 362 -16.04 2.47 6.22
N ARG A 363 -15.24 1.79 7.04
CA ARG A 363 -15.47 1.57 8.48
C ARG A 363 -15.35 2.82 9.35
N GLY A 364 -14.76 3.91 8.83
CA GLY A 364 -14.59 5.16 9.58
C GLY A 364 -13.13 5.54 9.78
N ASP A 365 -12.23 4.60 9.47
CA ASP A 365 -10.79 4.71 9.70
C ASP A 365 -10.10 5.49 8.55
N ASP A 366 -10.50 6.76 8.38
CA ASP A 366 -9.92 7.68 7.39
C ASP A 366 -8.42 7.87 7.63
N SER A 367 -8.01 8.04 8.91
CA SER A 367 -6.60 8.21 9.31
C SER A 367 -5.79 6.94 9.02
N GLY A 368 -6.31 5.75 9.35
CA GLY A 368 -5.68 4.48 9.03
C GLY A 368 -5.50 4.29 7.52
N ALA A 369 -6.54 4.54 6.72
CA ALA A 369 -6.48 4.40 5.27
C ALA A 369 -5.41 5.31 4.63
N VAL A 370 -5.31 6.57 5.05
CA VAL A 370 -4.28 7.49 4.54
C VAL A 370 -2.89 7.12 5.07
N SER A 371 -2.77 6.76 6.36
CA SER A 371 -1.49 6.33 6.94
C SER A 371 -0.94 5.04 6.33
N ASN A 372 -1.82 4.11 5.93
CA ASN A 372 -1.45 2.90 5.22
C ASN A 372 -0.77 3.22 3.90
N ALA A 373 -1.35 4.15 3.11
CA ALA A 373 -0.75 4.58 1.84
C ALA A 373 0.65 5.21 2.02
N PHE A 374 0.90 5.92 3.13
CA PHE A 374 2.26 6.40 3.42
C PHE A 374 3.19 5.27 3.90
N GLY A 375 2.70 4.43 4.80
CA GLY A 375 3.45 3.32 5.38
C GLY A 375 3.90 2.32 4.33
N SER A 376 3.01 1.89 3.43
CA SER A 376 3.32 0.94 2.36
C SER A 376 4.39 1.49 1.44
N ASN A 377 4.31 2.78 1.08
CA ASN A 377 5.35 3.43 0.27
C ASN A 377 6.72 3.53 0.96
N ILE A 378 6.74 3.83 2.25
CA ILE A 378 7.99 3.85 3.03
C ILE A 378 8.56 2.43 3.12
N PHE A 379 7.71 1.41 3.32
CA PHE A 379 8.10 0.01 3.33
C PHE A 379 8.62 -0.45 1.97
N ASP A 380 7.97 -0.09 0.87
CA ASP A 380 8.37 -0.45 -0.48
C ASP A 380 9.76 0.09 -0.82
N ILE A 381 9.96 1.39 -0.55
CA ILE A 381 11.25 2.04 -0.78
C ILE A 381 12.34 1.42 0.08
N CYS A 382 12.05 1.14 1.36
CA CYS A 382 13.10 0.77 2.30
C CYS A 382 13.38 -0.73 2.39
N VAL A 383 12.36 -1.56 2.26
CA VAL A 383 12.39 -3.01 2.47
C VAL A 383 12.23 -3.75 1.15
N CYS A 384 11.20 -3.44 0.37
CA CYS A 384 10.92 -4.13 -0.90
C CYS A 384 12.01 -3.88 -1.96
N LEU A 385 12.76 -2.77 -1.89
CA LEU A 385 13.96 -2.57 -2.71
C LEU A 385 15.22 -3.19 -2.08
N ALA A 386 15.38 -3.10 -0.76
CA ALA A 386 16.61 -3.54 -0.10
C ALA A 386 16.78 -5.06 -0.12
N ILE A 387 15.71 -5.82 0.11
CA ILE A 387 15.79 -7.29 0.15
C ILE A 387 16.18 -7.87 -1.23
N PRO A 388 15.51 -7.52 -2.34
CA PRO A 388 15.95 -7.95 -3.68
C PRO A 388 17.35 -7.46 -4.04
N LEU A 389 17.76 -6.26 -3.59
CA LEU A 389 19.13 -5.78 -3.79
C LEU A 389 20.15 -6.68 -3.12
N PHE A 390 19.90 -7.13 -1.88
CA PHE A 390 20.78 -8.07 -1.19
C PHE A 390 20.85 -9.42 -1.89
N ILE A 391 19.70 -9.95 -2.33
CA ILE A 391 19.65 -11.21 -3.07
C ILE A 391 20.44 -11.09 -4.38
N ASN A 392 20.21 -10.02 -5.14
CA ASN A 392 20.93 -9.76 -6.39
C ASN A 392 22.44 -9.64 -6.14
N SER A 393 22.83 -8.83 -5.15
CA SER A 393 24.23 -8.66 -4.76
C SER A 393 24.86 -9.99 -4.37
N TYR A 394 24.20 -10.80 -3.53
CA TYR A 394 24.70 -12.10 -3.11
C TYR A 394 24.91 -13.05 -4.31
N LEU A 395 23.93 -13.15 -5.20
CA LEU A 395 24.00 -14.00 -6.39
C LEU A 395 25.08 -13.53 -7.39
N MET A 396 25.38 -12.23 -7.40
CA MET A 396 26.43 -11.61 -8.22
C MET A 396 27.80 -11.53 -7.53
N GLY A 397 27.99 -12.19 -6.38
CA GLY A 397 29.28 -12.15 -5.67
C GLY A 397 29.59 -10.78 -5.05
N TRP A 398 28.56 -10.14 -4.52
CA TRP A 398 28.57 -8.80 -3.88
C TRP A 398 28.98 -7.65 -4.78
N GLN A 399 28.90 -7.85 -6.11
CA GLN A 399 29.14 -6.78 -7.08
C GLN A 399 27.98 -5.77 -7.08
N PRO A 400 28.26 -4.46 -7.25
CA PRO A 400 27.22 -3.46 -7.43
C PRO A 400 26.37 -3.73 -8.67
N VAL A 401 25.07 -3.44 -8.55
CA VAL A 401 24.12 -3.53 -9.67
C VAL A 401 24.25 -2.26 -10.51
N THR A 402 24.65 -2.39 -11.77
CA THR A 402 24.73 -1.22 -12.67
C THR A 402 23.35 -0.65 -12.94
N LEU A 403 23.22 0.67 -12.85
CA LEU A 403 22.04 1.44 -13.26
C LEU A 403 22.24 2.11 -14.63
N LEU A 404 23.34 1.78 -15.29
CA LEU A 404 23.68 2.22 -16.63
C LEU A 404 23.55 1.06 -17.63
N GLU A 405 23.01 1.36 -18.80
CA GLU A 405 23.00 0.53 -20.00
C GLU A 405 23.77 1.29 -21.10
N ASN A 406 24.85 0.68 -21.63
CA ASN A 406 25.73 1.30 -22.63
C ASN A 406 26.34 2.67 -22.22
N GLY A 407 26.53 2.91 -20.92
CA GLY A 407 27.07 4.16 -20.39
C GLY A 407 26.03 5.26 -20.14
N GLU A 408 24.78 5.03 -20.50
CA GLU A 408 23.64 5.91 -20.21
C GLU A 408 22.74 5.29 -19.14
N PRO A 409 21.99 6.08 -18.35
CA PRO A 409 21.02 5.53 -17.40
C PRO A 409 20.00 4.60 -18.09
N ILE A 410 19.60 3.52 -17.41
CA ILE A 410 18.56 2.60 -17.91
C ILE A 410 17.36 3.41 -18.43
N PRO A 411 16.87 3.14 -19.66
CA PRO A 411 15.75 3.86 -20.24
C PRO A 411 14.54 3.93 -19.30
N GLY A 412 14.02 5.14 -19.07
CA GLY A 412 12.91 5.40 -18.16
C GLY A 412 13.31 5.66 -16.70
N LEU A 413 14.49 5.24 -16.25
CA LEU A 413 14.93 5.39 -14.86
C LEU A 413 15.09 6.86 -14.45
N VAL A 414 15.67 7.70 -15.32
CA VAL A 414 15.83 9.15 -15.06
C VAL A 414 14.46 9.83 -14.95
N GLY A 415 13.57 9.50 -15.88
CA GLY A 415 12.19 9.96 -15.88
C GLY A 415 11.46 9.64 -14.58
N LEU A 416 11.59 8.39 -14.16
CA LEU A 416 11.00 7.86 -12.93
C LEU A 416 11.44 8.64 -11.69
N ARG A 417 12.73 9.00 -11.55
CA ARG A 417 13.25 9.76 -10.39
C ARG A 417 12.53 11.10 -10.21
N TYR A 418 12.42 11.88 -11.28
CA TYR A 418 11.78 13.20 -11.24
C TYR A 418 10.26 13.10 -11.12
N LEU A 419 9.67 12.11 -11.79
CA LEU A 419 8.24 11.88 -11.77
C LEU A 419 7.75 11.46 -10.38
N LEU A 420 8.47 10.56 -9.70
CA LEU A 420 8.19 10.19 -8.31
C LEU A 420 8.18 11.42 -7.40
N MET A 421 9.24 12.23 -7.43
CA MET A 421 9.34 13.44 -6.61
C MET A 421 8.20 14.43 -6.90
N ALA A 422 7.94 14.69 -8.19
CA ALA A 422 6.88 15.61 -8.60
C ALA A 422 5.51 15.13 -8.12
N MET A 423 5.19 13.84 -8.31
CA MET A 423 3.91 13.27 -7.90
C MET A 423 3.75 13.25 -6.37
N THR A 424 4.81 12.93 -5.63
CA THR A 424 4.83 13.01 -4.16
C THR A 424 4.51 14.42 -3.67
N VAL A 425 5.22 15.44 -4.18
CA VAL A 425 5.01 16.84 -3.78
C VAL A 425 3.59 17.32 -4.13
N VAL A 426 3.12 17.02 -5.34
CA VAL A 426 1.77 17.41 -5.79
C VAL A 426 0.70 16.75 -4.92
N THR A 427 0.81 15.45 -4.65
CA THR A 427 -0.19 14.72 -3.87
C THR A 427 -0.21 15.18 -2.42
N LEU A 428 0.96 15.38 -1.79
CA LEU A 428 1.06 15.98 -0.47
C LEU A 428 0.42 17.38 -0.41
N GLY A 429 0.64 18.20 -1.44
CA GLY A 429 -0.01 19.50 -1.57
C GLY A 429 -1.54 19.40 -1.64
N VAL A 430 -2.07 18.43 -2.39
CA VAL A 430 -3.52 18.16 -2.51
C VAL A 430 -4.11 17.70 -1.17
N MET A 431 -3.42 16.82 -0.45
CA MET A 431 -3.82 16.33 0.88
C MET A 431 -3.75 17.43 1.94
N TRP A 432 -2.71 18.27 1.90
CA TRP A 432 -2.53 19.39 2.82
C TRP A 432 -3.59 20.47 2.63
N HIS A 433 -3.96 20.76 1.38
CA HIS A 433 -4.94 21.79 1.06
C HIS A 433 -6.28 21.51 1.73
N ARG A 434 -6.72 22.33 2.70
CA ARG A 434 -7.97 22.13 3.47
C ARG A 434 -8.10 20.78 4.20
N ARG A 435 -7.06 19.93 4.21
CA ARG A 435 -6.99 18.65 4.95
C ARG A 435 -8.15 17.67 4.71
N GLN A 436 -8.70 17.69 3.50
CA GLN A 436 -9.81 16.83 3.10
C GLN A 436 -9.63 16.39 1.65
N LEU A 437 -9.85 15.11 1.37
CA LEU A 437 -9.92 14.60 0.00
C LEU A 437 -11.38 14.56 -0.44
N THR A 438 -11.71 15.45 -1.36
CA THR A 438 -13.03 15.56 -1.99
C THR A 438 -13.06 14.79 -3.30
N ARG A 439 -14.27 14.51 -3.81
CA ARG A 439 -14.47 13.91 -5.13
C ARG A 439 -13.71 14.65 -6.25
N THR A 440 -13.69 15.98 -6.22
CA THR A 440 -12.99 16.78 -7.24
C THR A 440 -11.48 16.57 -7.18
N LYS A 441 -10.90 16.53 -5.97
CA LYS A 441 -9.48 16.23 -5.80
C LYS A 441 -9.16 14.81 -6.24
N ALA A 442 -10.04 13.86 -5.96
CA ALA A 442 -9.88 12.49 -6.40
C ALA A 442 -9.85 12.36 -7.93
N LEU A 443 -10.78 13.03 -8.64
CA LEU A 443 -10.78 13.06 -10.10
C LEU A 443 -9.52 13.72 -10.67
N PHE A 444 -9.03 14.79 -10.03
CA PHE A 444 -7.76 15.41 -10.39
C PHE A 444 -6.57 14.45 -10.22
N LEU A 445 -6.50 13.72 -9.11
CA LEU A 445 -5.48 12.70 -8.87
C LEU A 445 -5.55 11.57 -9.91
N CYS A 446 -6.75 11.04 -10.22
CA CYS A 446 -6.90 10.06 -11.31
C CYS A 446 -6.39 10.61 -12.65
N GLY A 447 -6.65 11.88 -12.95
CA GLY A 447 -6.11 12.54 -14.16
C GLY A 447 -4.59 12.59 -14.19
N LEU A 448 -3.94 12.89 -13.05
CA LEU A 448 -2.48 12.83 -12.93
C LEU A 448 -1.93 11.41 -13.15
N TYR A 449 -2.62 10.39 -12.65
CA TYR A 449 -2.22 9.00 -12.89
C TYR A 449 -2.32 8.61 -14.37
N VAL A 450 -3.33 9.08 -15.10
CA VAL A 450 -3.43 8.87 -16.55
C VAL A 450 -2.26 9.55 -17.29
N ILE A 451 -1.85 10.74 -16.86
CA ILE A 451 -0.66 11.41 -17.40
C ILE A 451 0.60 10.58 -17.12
N PHE A 452 0.73 10.02 -15.92
CA PHE A 452 1.82 9.10 -15.57
C PHE A 452 1.87 7.87 -16.49
N ILE A 453 0.74 7.19 -16.71
CA ILE A 453 0.68 6.06 -17.66
C ILE A 453 1.09 6.52 -19.06
N GLY A 454 0.55 7.67 -19.53
CA GLY A 454 0.90 8.23 -20.83
C GLY A 454 2.40 8.50 -20.98
N TYR A 455 3.04 9.04 -19.94
CA TYR A 455 4.49 9.22 -19.89
C TYR A 455 5.24 7.89 -19.98
N ALA A 456 4.87 6.89 -19.17
CA ALA A 456 5.52 5.58 -19.17
C ALA A 456 5.37 4.86 -20.53
N VAL A 457 4.20 4.93 -21.16
CA VAL A 457 3.95 4.37 -22.50
C VAL A 457 4.73 5.11 -23.60
N LEU A 458 4.79 6.45 -23.56
CA LEU A 458 5.61 7.18 -24.53
C LEU A 458 7.11 6.89 -24.34
N GLY A 459 7.54 6.66 -23.10
CA GLY A 459 8.89 6.21 -22.77
C GLY A 459 9.19 4.82 -23.32
N SER A 460 8.26 3.87 -23.18
CA SER A 460 8.43 2.51 -23.71
C SER A 460 8.52 2.46 -25.23
N LEU A 461 7.89 3.42 -25.92
CA LEU A 461 7.96 3.57 -27.37
C LEU A 461 9.20 4.35 -27.86
N GLY A 462 10.11 4.74 -26.96
CA GLY A 462 11.30 5.53 -27.29
C GLY A 462 11.02 6.96 -27.72
N LYS A 463 9.80 7.48 -27.54
CA LYS A 463 9.40 8.82 -28.01
C LYS A 463 9.80 9.95 -27.07
N LEU A 464 10.20 9.63 -25.83
CA LEU A 464 10.62 10.61 -24.82
C LEU A 464 12.14 10.76 -24.72
N THR A 465 12.87 9.74 -25.14
CA THR A 465 14.33 9.76 -25.29
C THR A 465 14.60 10.18 -26.73
N GLY A 466 14.67 11.49 -26.99
CA GLY A 466 15.12 11.98 -28.28
C GLY A 466 16.56 11.52 -28.53
N SER A 467 16.72 10.50 -29.37
CA SER A 467 17.90 10.27 -30.20
C SER A 467 17.50 10.25 -31.67
#